data_AF-A0A1X9LFU2-F1
#
_entry.id   AF-A0A1X9LFU2-F1
#
_cell.length_a   1.000
_cell.length_b   1.000
_cell.length_c   1.000
_cell.angle_alpha   90.00
_cell.angle_beta   90.00
_cell.angle_gamma   90.00
#
_symmetry.space_group_name_H-M   'P 1'
#
loop_
_entity.id
_entity.type
_entity.pdbx_description
1 polymer ?
#
loop_
_entity_poly.entity_id
_entity_poly.type
_entity_poly.pdbx_seq_one_letter_code
_entity_poly.pdbx_strand_id
1 'polypeptide(L)'
;MMCVGGGRAVETSVSRRRAAGALLAGTLVPGTGHVLVGARSTGIPLTALSGTLLLAVALLVARLASSPLDAIAFGAAADGLGVVGLASALWLVYVAAVAADLLRRLRMRSAASARRRLSLAAVALLVIPAVICSTISASAFTGRGILTSVFGGDTGLEAHDGRYNILVVGADRAPGRSVVQPDSITVVSVDALTGRTAVVGVDRTTQNFPYPAGSVMASQFPSGNRCLSGCNINFTYQYGLEHADLWAGSPDPGLSALTEAVEGYTGLTMSGHVYVELDAFIRLIDALGGVTVDVKAEVPRIGVPDIGSDQLSVVGPPIEPGVQHMDGETALWFARSRYASSNSDRMQRQSCIQQALLKQLDPGTALSVFLSLAGTTEGLSTDLSPEALGTLAALADGARSQPLDRVELTKPLVQPLQPDLDVVASALRSALHPGEDGEESTSPTAPPAPLSGGLSAPVSPGAGGDDAPSAEPLCSVP
;
A
#
# COMPACT_ATOMS: atom_id res chain seq x y z
N MET A 1 58.73 4.59 -75.18
CA MET A 1 59.17 5.58 -74.16
C MET A 1 58.42 6.87 -74.51
N MET A 2 57.44 7.40 -73.79
CA MET A 2 57.01 7.30 -72.39
C MET A 2 55.47 7.29 -72.34
N CYS A 3 54.89 6.49 -71.44
CA CYS A 3 53.48 6.59 -71.05
C CYS A 3 53.34 7.71 -70.02
N VAL A 4 52.42 8.65 -70.24
CA VAL A 4 51.95 9.58 -69.21
C VAL A 4 50.59 9.10 -68.73
N GLY A 5 50.54 8.69 -67.45
CA GLY A 5 49.37 8.11 -66.81
C GLY A 5 48.29 9.15 -66.50
N GLY A 6 47.10 8.93 -67.05
CA GLY A 6 45.88 9.60 -66.59
C GLY A 6 45.36 8.96 -65.31
N GLY A 7 45.41 9.70 -64.21
CA GLY A 7 44.79 9.30 -62.94
C GLY A 7 43.27 9.23 -63.08
N ARG A 8 42.71 8.03 -62.99
CA ARG A 8 41.27 7.81 -62.82
C ARG A 8 40.90 8.04 -61.35
N ALA A 9 40.18 9.13 -61.07
CA ALA A 9 39.42 9.26 -59.82
C ALA A 9 38.25 8.26 -59.86
N VAL A 10 38.35 7.18 -59.09
CA VAL A 10 37.25 6.22 -58.90
C VAL A 10 36.29 6.79 -57.85
N GLU A 11 35.28 7.55 -58.28
CA GLU A 11 34.13 7.88 -57.44
C GLU A 11 33.29 6.61 -57.23
N THR A 12 33.53 5.91 -56.12
CA THR A 12 32.65 4.81 -55.68
C THR A 12 31.36 5.39 -55.11
N SER A 13 30.29 5.37 -55.90
CA SER A 13 28.95 5.68 -55.41
C SER A 13 28.48 4.60 -54.42
N VAL A 14 28.00 5.02 -53.24
CA VAL A 14 27.45 4.10 -52.24
C VAL A 14 26.08 3.60 -52.73
N SER A 15 25.88 2.28 -52.84
CA SER A 15 24.61 1.72 -53.30
C SER A 15 23.46 2.09 -52.35
N ARG A 16 22.25 2.29 -52.89
CA ARG A 16 21.04 2.64 -52.09
C ARG A 16 20.79 1.67 -50.93
N ARG A 17 21.11 0.38 -51.12
CA ARG A 17 20.98 -0.66 -50.08
C ARG A 17 21.98 -0.46 -48.93
N ARG A 18 23.22 -0.07 -49.23
CA ARG A 18 24.23 0.24 -48.20
C ARG A 18 23.90 1.52 -47.43
N ALA A 19 23.38 2.54 -48.11
CA ALA A 19 22.94 3.76 -47.45
C ALA A 19 21.75 3.50 -46.50
N ALA A 20 20.77 2.70 -46.95
CA ALA A 20 19.64 2.29 -46.11
C ALA A 20 20.09 1.46 -44.90
N GLY A 21 21.00 0.50 -45.11
CA GLY A 21 21.57 -0.31 -44.01
C GLY A 21 22.36 0.52 -43.01
N ALA A 22 23.13 1.51 -43.47
CA ALA A 22 23.87 2.41 -42.58
C ALA A 22 22.95 3.28 -41.72
N LEU A 23 21.81 3.70 -42.24
CA LEU A 23 20.82 4.45 -41.46
C LEU A 23 20.13 3.56 -40.44
N LEU A 24 19.67 2.36 -40.85
CA LEU A 24 19.03 1.41 -39.94
C LEU A 24 19.96 0.98 -38.80
N ALA A 25 21.25 0.74 -39.10
CA ALA A 25 22.22 0.45 -38.06
C ALA A 25 22.43 1.66 -37.15
N GLY A 26 22.64 2.85 -37.74
CA GLY A 26 22.85 4.10 -37.01
C GLY A 26 21.66 4.54 -36.15
N THR A 27 20.46 4.03 -36.42
CA THR A 27 19.26 4.26 -35.60
C THR A 27 19.18 3.32 -34.41
N LEU A 28 19.68 2.09 -34.54
CA LEU A 28 19.73 1.15 -33.41
C LEU A 28 20.85 1.53 -32.43
N VAL A 29 22.03 1.87 -32.97
CA VAL A 29 23.18 2.30 -32.19
C VAL A 29 23.86 3.44 -32.94
N PRO A 30 23.73 4.70 -32.46
CA PRO A 30 24.35 5.86 -33.10
C PRO A 30 25.86 5.65 -33.27
N GLY A 31 26.37 5.94 -34.47
CA GLY A 31 27.77 5.73 -34.86
C GLY A 31 28.04 4.49 -35.71
N THR A 32 27.22 3.43 -35.61
CA THR A 32 27.42 2.20 -36.41
C THR A 32 27.26 2.45 -37.91
N GLY A 33 26.36 3.37 -38.29
CA GLY A 33 26.19 3.82 -39.68
C GLY A 33 27.44 4.45 -40.28
N HIS A 34 28.22 5.19 -39.49
CA HIS A 34 29.50 5.78 -39.94
C HIS A 34 30.56 4.72 -40.20
N VAL A 35 30.60 3.67 -39.38
CA VAL A 35 31.50 2.52 -39.59
C VAL A 35 31.16 1.80 -40.90
N LEU A 36 29.86 1.60 -41.19
CA LEU A 36 29.38 0.95 -42.41
C LEU A 36 29.65 1.75 -43.70
N VAL A 37 29.73 3.09 -43.60
CA VAL A 37 30.06 3.97 -44.74
C VAL A 37 31.57 4.24 -44.83
N GLY A 38 32.39 3.61 -43.97
CA GLY A 38 33.86 3.67 -44.01
C GLY A 38 34.49 4.81 -43.21
N ALA A 39 33.69 5.62 -42.50
CA ALA A 39 34.16 6.70 -41.64
C ALA A 39 34.54 6.16 -40.25
N ARG A 40 35.55 5.28 -40.19
CA ARG A 40 35.92 4.54 -38.97
C ARG A 40 36.45 5.43 -37.84
N SER A 41 37.21 6.48 -38.17
CA SER A 41 37.79 7.40 -37.17
C SER A 41 36.72 8.15 -36.36
N THR A 42 35.57 8.43 -36.95
CA THR A 42 34.42 9.06 -36.26
C THR A 42 33.39 8.04 -35.79
N GLY A 43 33.19 6.96 -36.54
CA GLY A 43 32.15 5.97 -36.26
C GLY A 43 32.44 5.09 -35.05
N ILE A 44 33.70 4.66 -34.85
CA ILE A 44 34.09 3.82 -33.71
C ILE A 44 33.84 4.52 -32.36
N PRO A 45 34.32 5.77 -32.12
CA PRO A 45 34.10 6.43 -30.83
C PRO A 45 32.61 6.73 -30.57
N LEU A 46 31.85 7.11 -31.60
CA LEU A 46 30.40 7.32 -31.47
C LEU A 46 29.67 6.02 -31.12
N THR A 47 30.05 4.91 -31.76
CA THR A 47 29.46 3.59 -31.47
C THR A 47 29.79 3.15 -30.03
N ALA A 48 31.03 3.36 -29.58
CA ALA A 48 31.45 3.03 -28.24
C ALA A 48 30.65 3.82 -27.19
N LEU A 49 30.56 5.15 -27.35
CA LEU A 49 29.77 6.02 -26.46
C LEU A 49 28.30 5.60 -26.39
N SER A 50 27.68 5.35 -27.55
CA SER A 50 26.30 4.85 -27.62
C SER A 50 26.13 3.52 -26.90
N GLY A 51 27.07 2.59 -27.09
CA GLY A 51 27.05 1.29 -26.42
C GLY A 51 27.17 1.41 -24.89
N THR A 52 28.05 2.28 -24.39
CA THR A 52 28.21 2.51 -22.95
C THR A 52 26.96 3.13 -22.34
N LEU A 53 26.36 4.12 -23.01
CA LEU A 53 25.13 4.76 -22.54
C LEU A 53 23.95 3.79 -22.54
N LEU A 54 23.78 2.98 -23.60
CA LEU A 54 22.75 1.95 -23.66
C LEU A 54 22.95 0.87 -22.58
N LEU A 55 24.19 0.46 -22.31
CA LEU A 55 24.50 -0.47 -21.23
C LEU A 55 24.20 0.12 -19.86
N ALA A 56 24.54 1.39 -19.61
CA ALA A 56 24.22 2.07 -18.37
C ALA A 56 22.70 2.15 -18.14
N VAL A 57 21.93 2.46 -19.18
CA VAL A 57 20.46 2.43 -19.12
C VAL A 57 19.93 1.02 -18.85
N ALA A 58 20.48 0.00 -19.52
CA ALA A 58 20.06 -1.39 -19.30
C ALA A 58 20.35 -1.87 -17.87
N LEU A 59 21.51 -1.50 -17.30
CA LEU A 59 21.86 -1.79 -15.92
C LEU A 59 20.96 -1.04 -14.93
N LEU A 60 20.64 0.23 -15.21
CA LEU A 60 19.69 1.00 -14.42
C LEU A 60 18.30 0.35 -14.44
N VAL A 61 17.77 -0.01 -15.61
CA VAL A 61 16.48 -0.70 -15.75
C VAL A 61 16.49 -2.05 -15.03
N ALA A 62 17.56 -2.85 -15.18
CA ALA A 62 17.68 -4.11 -14.48
C ALA A 62 17.69 -3.92 -12.95
N ARG A 63 18.37 -2.88 -12.46
CA ARG A 63 18.40 -2.56 -11.03
C ARG A 63 17.02 -2.15 -10.52
N LEU A 64 16.35 -1.23 -11.21
CA LEU A 64 15.00 -0.78 -10.85
C LEU A 64 13.97 -1.92 -10.94
N ALA A 65 14.12 -2.84 -11.90
CA ALA A 65 13.27 -4.03 -12.01
C ALA A 65 13.54 -5.08 -10.92
N SER A 66 14.76 -5.12 -10.36
CA SER A 66 15.14 -6.08 -9.32
C SER A 66 14.67 -5.73 -7.91
N SER A 67 14.29 -4.47 -7.67
CA SER A 67 13.89 -3.98 -6.35
C SER A 67 12.81 -2.89 -6.47
N PRO A 68 11.55 -3.20 -6.11
CA PRO A 68 10.44 -2.25 -6.15
C PRO A 68 10.72 -0.97 -5.34
N LEU A 69 11.45 -1.10 -4.22
CA LEU A 69 11.84 0.02 -3.37
C LEU A 69 12.79 1.01 -4.07
N ASP A 70 13.80 0.54 -4.80
CA ASP A 70 14.70 1.43 -5.58
C ASP A 70 13.92 2.15 -6.69
N ALA A 71 12.93 1.49 -7.29
CA ALA A 71 12.07 2.10 -8.30
C ALA A 71 11.20 3.23 -7.73
N ILE A 72 10.63 3.02 -6.53
CA ILE A 72 9.85 4.03 -5.82
C ILE A 72 10.74 5.18 -5.38
N ALA A 73 11.89 4.91 -4.75
CA ALA A 73 12.83 5.94 -4.32
C ALA A 73 13.33 6.80 -5.50
N PHE A 74 13.64 6.17 -6.64
CA PHE A 74 14.05 6.86 -7.86
C PHE A 74 12.94 7.74 -8.46
N GLY A 75 11.68 7.27 -8.40
CA GLY A 75 10.51 8.04 -8.85
C GLY A 75 10.09 9.16 -7.89
N ALA A 76 10.30 8.97 -6.59
CA ALA A 76 9.95 9.92 -5.53
C ALA A 76 10.96 11.06 -5.40
N ALA A 77 12.22 10.84 -5.74
CA ALA A 77 13.25 11.87 -5.73
C ALA A 77 12.84 13.07 -6.62
N ALA A 78 12.88 14.30 -6.07
CA ALA A 78 12.59 15.54 -6.80
C ALA A 78 13.44 15.66 -8.09
N ASP A 79 14.67 15.14 -8.04
CA ASP A 79 15.64 15.24 -9.11
C ASP A 79 15.64 14.05 -10.08
N GLY A 80 15.09 12.89 -9.71
CA GLY A 80 15.19 11.65 -10.50
C GLY A 80 14.53 11.76 -11.87
N LEU A 81 13.29 12.25 -11.90
CA LEU A 81 12.54 12.52 -13.13
C LEU A 81 13.17 13.64 -13.98
N GLY A 82 13.71 14.67 -13.33
CA GLY A 82 14.43 15.76 -14.00
C GLY A 82 15.71 15.28 -14.68
N VAL A 83 16.48 14.42 -14.01
CA VAL A 83 17.71 13.82 -14.54
C VAL A 83 17.40 12.89 -15.71
N VAL A 84 16.37 12.05 -15.63
CA VAL A 84 15.95 11.18 -16.74
C VAL A 84 15.45 12.01 -17.93
N GLY A 85 14.66 13.06 -17.67
CA GLY A 85 14.19 13.98 -18.70
C GLY A 85 15.36 14.68 -19.41
N LEU A 86 16.31 15.22 -18.65
CA LEU A 86 17.51 15.87 -19.17
C LEU A 86 18.39 14.89 -19.95
N ALA A 87 18.66 13.70 -19.40
CA ALA A 87 19.42 12.65 -20.08
C ALA A 87 18.76 12.23 -21.40
N SER A 88 17.44 12.11 -21.43
CA SER A 88 16.67 11.79 -22.64
C SER A 88 16.76 12.92 -23.67
N ALA A 89 16.68 14.17 -23.25
CA ALA A 89 16.84 15.32 -24.13
C ALA A 89 18.26 15.39 -24.73
N LEU A 90 19.29 15.19 -23.89
CA LEU A 90 20.68 15.14 -24.33
C LEU A 90 20.93 13.96 -25.30
N TRP A 91 20.33 12.80 -25.04
CA TRP A 91 20.38 11.65 -25.93
C TRP A 91 19.74 11.95 -27.29
N LEU A 92 18.57 12.61 -27.31
CA LEU A 92 17.92 13.02 -28.56
C LEU A 92 18.78 14.02 -29.36
N VAL A 93 19.38 15.00 -28.70
CA VAL A 93 20.31 15.95 -29.33
C VAL A 93 21.52 15.22 -29.91
N TYR A 94 22.09 14.27 -29.15
CA TYR A 94 23.20 13.43 -29.60
C TYR A 94 22.82 12.59 -30.83
N VAL A 95 21.71 11.85 -30.78
CA VAL A 95 21.22 11.05 -31.90
C VAL A 95 20.94 11.92 -33.13
N ALA A 96 20.32 13.09 -32.95
CA ALA A 96 20.04 14.04 -34.03
C ALA A 96 21.33 14.58 -34.66
N ALA A 97 22.34 14.92 -33.85
CA ALA A 97 23.64 15.39 -34.32
C ALA A 97 24.39 14.30 -35.11
N VAL A 98 24.42 13.07 -34.59
CA VAL A 98 25.05 11.91 -35.25
C VAL A 98 24.33 11.57 -36.56
N ALA A 99 22.99 11.55 -36.56
CA ALA A 99 22.19 11.32 -37.75
C ALA A 99 22.38 12.44 -38.79
N ALA A 100 22.44 13.70 -38.37
CA ALA A 100 22.69 14.83 -39.27
C ALA A 100 24.10 14.79 -39.89
N ASP A 101 25.11 14.35 -39.15
CA ASP A 101 26.46 14.13 -39.68
C ASP A 101 26.49 12.97 -40.69
N LEU A 102 25.85 11.84 -40.36
CA LEU A 102 25.72 10.71 -41.29
C LEU A 102 24.99 11.11 -42.58
N LEU A 103 23.90 11.87 -42.44
CA LEU A 103 23.12 12.39 -43.56
C LEU A 103 23.94 13.38 -44.40
N ARG A 104 24.75 14.27 -43.80
CA ARG A 104 25.66 15.15 -44.56
C ARG A 104 26.64 14.34 -45.41
N ARG A 105 27.23 13.28 -44.84
CA ARG A 105 28.16 12.38 -45.55
C ARG A 105 27.50 11.59 -46.68
N LEU A 106 26.23 11.19 -46.50
CA LEU A 106 25.43 10.52 -47.54
C LEU A 106 24.86 11.49 -48.59
N ARG A 107 24.58 12.75 -48.23
CA ARG A 107 24.09 13.82 -49.11
C ARG A 107 25.13 14.28 -50.11
N MET A 108 26.41 14.24 -49.76
CA MET A 108 27.53 14.44 -50.70
C MET A 108 27.54 13.42 -51.86
N ARG A 109 26.69 12.39 -51.81
CA ARG A 109 26.72 11.23 -52.73
C ARG A 109 25.35 10.78 -53.28
N SER A 110 24.23 11.50 -53.06
CA SER A 110 22.87 10.99 -53.41
C SER A 110 21.83 12.00 -53.95
N ALA A 111 20.89 11.48 -54.77
CA ALA A 111 19.86 12.25 -55.48
C ALA A 111 18.75 12.87 -54.60
N ALA A 112 18.06 13.91 -55.11
CA ALA A 112 17.13 14.77 -54.35
C ALA A 112 15.92 14.07 -53.71
N SER A 113 15.33 13.07 -54.38
CA SER A 113 14.16 12.34 -53.85
C SER A 113 14.52 11.38 -52.71
N ALA A 114 15.73 10.82 -52.73
CA ALA A 114 16.26 10.04 -51.61
C ALA A 114 16.48 10.93 -50.37
N ARG A 115 16.95 12.17 -50.58
CA ARG A 115 17.14 13.14 -49.48
C ARG A 115 15.86 13.41 -48.70
N ARG A 116 14.70 13.54 -49.36
CA ARG A 116 13.41 13.82 -48.69
C ARG A 116 12.90 12.64 -47.85
N ARG A 117 13.00 11.41 -48.36
CA ARG A 117 12.57 10.19 -47.64
C ARG A 117 13.47 9.89 -46.43
N LEU A 118 14.78 10.06 -46.58
CA LEU A 118 15.73 9.91 -45.46
C LEU A 118 15.49 10.94 -44.34
N SER A 119 15.17 12.18 -44.70
CA SER A 119 14.93 13.25 -43.72
C SER A 119 13.65 12.99 -42.92
N LEU A 120 12.58 12.51 -43.56
CA LEU A 120 11.33 12.13 -42.90
C LEU A 120 11.50 10.93 -41.96
N ALA A 121 12.26 9.91 -42.38
CA ALA A 121 12.55 8.75 -41.53
C ALA A 121 13.36 9.15 -40.27
N ALA A 122 14.34 10.05 -40.41
CA ALA A 122 15.11 10.57 -39.28
C ALA A 122 14.25 11.40 -38.31
N VAL A 123 13.33 12.22 -38.81
CA VAL A 123 12.39 12.98 -37.97
C VAL A 123 11.44 12.04 -37.23
N ALA A 124 10.85 11.05 -37.90
CA ALA A 124 9.98 10.07 -37.25
C ALA A 124 10.70 9.30 -36.12
N LEU A 125 11.98 8.96 -36.33
CA LEU A 125 12.81 8.28 -35.34
C LEU A 125 13.21 9.13 -34.13
N LEU A 126 13.17 10.46 -34.24
CA LEU A 126 13.42 11.38 -33.12
C LEU A 126 12.12 11.73 -32.37
N VAL A 127 11.00 11.82 -33.08
CA VAL A 127 9.71 12.23 -32.51
C VAL A 127 9.07 11.09 -31.69
N ILE A 128 9.14 9.84 -32.13
CA ILE A 128 8.48 8.72 -31.44
C ILE A 128 9.04 8.51 -30.01
N PRO A 129 10.37 8.44 -29.77
CA PRO A 129 10.90 8.33 -28.41
C PRO A 129 10.59 9.55 -27.53
N ALA A 130 10.57 10.75 -28.12
CA ALA A 130 10.23 11.98 -27.41
C ALA A 130 8.76 12.00 -26.95
N VAL A 131 7.83 11.53 -27.78
CA VAL A 131 6.42 11.37 -27.41
C VAL A 131 6.25 10.34 -26.30
N ILE A 132 6.93 9.18 -26.39
CA ILE A 132 6.88 8.15 -25.35
C ILE A 132 7.43 8.67 -24.01
N CYS A 133 8.57 9.39 -24.02
CA CYS A 133 9.12 10.02 -22.81
C CYS A 133 8.18 11.09 -22.24
N SER A 134 7.55 11.90 -23.10
CA SER A 134 6.58 12.91 -22.67
C SER A 134 5.36 12.29 -22.01
N THR A 135 4.85 11.16 -22.53
CA THR A 135 3.71 10.46 -21.92
C THR A 135 4.08 9.84 -20.57
N ILE A 136 5.26 9.22 -20.45
CA ILE A 136 5.75 8.67 -19.17
C ILE A 136 5.94 9.78 -18.13
N SER A 137 6.51 10.92 -18.54
CA SER A 137 6.73 12.07 -17.67
C SER A 137 5.41 12.71 -17.22
N ALA A 138 4.40 12.80 -18.10
CA ALA A 138 3.08 13.30 -17.77
C ALA A 138 2.36 12.36 -16.78
N SER A 139 2.42 11.04 -16.99
CA SER A 139 1.86 10.05 -16.06
C SER A 139 2.51 10.11 -14.68
N ALA A 140 3.83 10.30 -14.62
CA ALA A 140 4.56 10.49 -13.37
C ALA A 140 4.18 11.80 -12.65
N PHE A 141 3.94 12.88 -13.40
CA PHE A 141 3.54 14.17 -12.84
C PHE A 141 2.11 14.13 -12.28
N THR A 142 1.16 13.49 -12.98
CA THR A 142 -0.19 13.25 -12.46
C THR A 142 -0.15 12.36 -11.22
N GLY A 143 0.70 11.32 -11.22
CA GLY A 143 0.95 10.48 -10.04
C GLY A 143 1.40 11.31 -8.84
N ARG A 144 2.37 12.23 -9.02
CA ARG A 144 2.82 13.13 -7.94
C ARG A 144 1.72 14.03 -7.39
N GLY A 145 0.84 14.57 -8.24
CA GLY A 145 -0.30 15.38 -7.78
C GLY A 145 -1.26 14.59 -6.89
N ILE A 146 -1.54 13.34 -7.26
CA ILE A 146 -2.33 12.38 -6.49
C ILE A 146 -1.64 12.05 -5.16
N LEU A 147 -0.33 11.78 -5.18
CA LEU A 147 0.46 11.57 -3.96
C LEU A 147 0.34 12.80 -3.03
N THR A 148 0.48 14.02 -3.53
CA THR A 148 0.38 15.23 -2.67
C THR A 148 -1.02 15.50 -2.11
N SER A 149 -2.09 15.10 -2.80
CA SER A 149 -3.46 15.26 -2.30
C SER A 149 -3.86 14.23 -1.25
N VAL A 150 -3.21 13.07 -1.27
CA VAL A 150 -3.47 11.95 -0.35
C VAL A 150 -2.58 12.07 0.87
N PHE A 151 -1.30 12.36 0.66
CA PHE A 151 -0.26 12.39 1.68
C PHE A 151 -0.02 13.82 2.18
N GLY A 152 -1.10 14.58 2.45
CA GLY A 152 -1.03 15.98 2.87
C GLY A 152 -0.43 16.22 4.26
N GLY A 153 0.15 15.19 4.91
CA GLY A 153 0.84 15.25 6.19
C GLY A 153 2.36 15.40 6.01
N ASP A 154 2.94 16.34 6.75
CA ASP A 154 4.40 16.53 6.88
C ASP A 154 5.02 15.58 7.92
N THR A 155 4.24 14.61 8.42
CA THR A 155 4.67 13.67 9.45
C THR A 155 5.68 12.69 8.86
N GLY A 156 6.95 12.90 9.22
CA GLY A 156 7.95 11.85 9.18
C GLY A 156 7.51 10.69 10.07
N LEU A 157 7.84 9.46 9.67
CA LEU A 157 7.53 8.27 10.44
C LEU A 157 8.38 8.26 11.73
N GLU A 158 7.80 8.66 12.86
CA GLU A 158 8.48 8.69 14.16
C GLU A 158 8.24 7.39 14.93
N ALA A 159 9.32 6.82 15.48
CA ALA A 159 9.24 5.63 16.32
C ALA A 159 9.04 6.04 17.78
N HIS A 160 8.05 5.45 18.43
CA HIS A 160 7.80 5.57 19.86
C HIS A 160 8.13 4.25 20.53
N ASP A 161 8.99 4.28 21.55
CA ASP A 161 9.47 3.08 22.25
C ASP A 161 10.02 1.98 21.31
N GLY A 162 10.74 2.42 20.26
CA GLY A 162 11.35 1.53 19.28
C GLY A 162 10.37 0.94 18.26
N ARG A 163 9.12 1.41 18.22
CA ARG A 163 8.07 0.88 17.33
C ARG A 163 7.34 1.99 16.57
N TYR A 164 6.88 1.66 15.38
CA TYR A 164 5.94 2.47 14.61
C TYR A 164 4.53 1.93 14.84
N ASN A 165 3.64 2.74 15.43
CA ASN A 165 2.27 2.32 15.72
C ASN A 165 1.33 2.96 14.70
N ILE A 166 0.77 2.16 13.79
CA ILE A 166 -0.10 2.64 12.72
C ILE A 166 -1.55 2.32 13.06
N LEU A 167 -2.38 3.35 13.20
CA LEU A 167 -3.80 3.19 13.43
C LEU A 167 -4.53 2.88 12.12
N VAL A 168 -5.08 1.68 11.99
CA VAL A 168 -5.89 1.25 10.84
C VAL A 168 -7.37 1.29 11.22
N VAL A 169 -8.13 2.12 10.53
CA VAL A 169 -9.54 2.39 10.80
C VAL A 169 -10.40 1.94 9.63
N GLY A 170 -11.37 1.08 9.91
CA GLY A 170 -12.39 0.67 8.95
C GLY A 170 -13.74 1.28 9.30
N ALA A 171 -14.34 2.04 8.40
CA ALA A 171 -15.60 2.74 8.63
C ALA A 171 -16.65 2.51 7.52
N ASP A 172 -17.91 2.73 7.87
CA ASP A 172 -19.05 2.68 6.96
C ASP A 172 -19.72 4.06 6.90
N ARG A 173 -19.45 4.80 5.82
CA ARG A 173 -20.08 6.08 5.50
C ARG A 173 -21.08 5.93 4.34
N ALA A 174 -21.90 4.88 4.37
CA ALA A 174 -22.92 4.67 3.34
C ALA A 174 -23.84 5.91 3.17
N PRO A 175 -24.24 6.25 1.92
CA PRO A 175 -25.15 7.37 1.65
C PRO A 175 -26.42 7.30 2.51
N GLY A 176 -26.73 8.40 3.20
CA GLY A 176 -27.91 8.50 4.07
C GLY A 176 -27.66 8.20 5.55
N ARG A 177 -26.43 7.84 5.96
CA ARG A 177 -26.07 7.79 7.39
C ARG A 177 -25.70 9.18 7.92
N SER A 178 -26.35 9.58 9.01
CA SER A 178 -26.07 10.84 9.72
C SER A 178 -24.91 10.74 10.72
N VAL A 179 -24.41 9.52 10.98
CA VAL A 179 -23.37 9.24 11.96
C VAL A 179 -22.32 8.34 11.34
N VAL A 180 -21.05 8.70 11.50
CA VAL A 180 -19.90 7.93 11.04
C VAL A 180 -19.23 7.31 12.26
N GLN A 181 -19.28 5.99 12.34
CA GLN A 181 -18.67 5.23 13.42
C GLN A 181 -17.82 4.12 12.82
N PRO A 182 -16.51 4.11 13.11
CA PRO A 182 -15.65 3.00 12.75
C PRO A 182 -16.17 1.67 13.32
N ASP A 183 -16.14 0.65 12.47
CA ASP A 183 -16.51 -0.74 12.77
C ASP A 183 -15.29 -1.62 13.04
N SER A 184 -14.12 -1.17 12.60
CA SER A 184 -12.80 -1.78 12.80
C SER A 184 -11.83 -0.71 13.30
N ILE A 185 -11.17 -0.98 14.43
CA ILE A 185 -10.13 -0.13 15.01
C ILE A 185 -8.97 -1.07 15.33
N THR A 186 -7.83 -0.89 14.68
CA THR A 186 -6.68 -1.77 14.84
C THR A 186 -5.40 -0.97 14.89
N VAL A 187 -4.48 -1.31 15.78
CA VAL A 187 -3.13 -0.76 15.78
C VAL A 187 -2.20 -1.82 15.21
N VAL A 188 -1.52 -1.50 14.11
CA VAL A 188 -0.43 -2.30 13.54
C VAL A 188 0.87 -1.72 14.08
N SER A 189 1.49 -2.42 15.02
CA SER A 189 2.74 -1.99 15.62
C SER A 189 3.91 -2.73 14.97
N VAL A 190 4.85 -1.98 14.39
CA VAL A 190 6.02 -2.51 13.66
C VAL A 190 7.29 -2.16 14.42
N ASP A 191 8.11 -3.16 14.76
CA ASP A 191 9.43 -2.93 15.36
C ASP A 191 10.35 -2.19 14.38
N ALA A 192 10.92 -1.06 14.81
CA ALA A 192 11.67 -0.17 13.93
C ALA A 192 13.01 -0.76 13.44
N LEU A 193 13.50 -1.84 14.07
CA LEU A 193 14.77 -2.47 13.71
C LEU A 193 14.58 -3.79 12.95
N THR A 194 13.66 -4.62 13.42
CA THR A 194 13.46 -6.00 12.94
C THR A 194 12.28 -6.13 12.01
N GLY A 195 11.38 -5.16 11.99
CA GLY A 195 10.10 -5.23 11.30
C GLY A 195 9.08 -6.15 11.97
N ARG A 196 9.38 -6.79 13.12
CA ARG A 196 8.42 -7.68 13.80
C ARG A 196 7.11 -6.94 14.08
N THR A 197 6.02 -7.50 13.58
CA THR A 197 4.71 -6.85 13.59
C THR A 197 3.78 -7.49 14.60
N ALA A 198 3.10 -6.65 15.38
CA ALA A 198 1.98 -7.04 16.22
C ALA A 198 0.70 -6.34 15.72
N VAL A 199 -0.39 -7.09 15.65
CA VAL A 199 -1.72 -6.56 15.28
C VAL A 199 -2.58 -6.53 16.55
N VAL A 200 -2.97 -5.32 16.94
CA VAL A 200 -3.75 -5.06 18.17
C VAL A 200 -5.14 -4.58 17.79
N GLY A 201 -6.14 -5.46 17.89
CA GLY A 201 -7.54 -5.10 17.68
C GLY A 201 -8.14 -4.42 18.90
N VAL A 202 -8.84 -3.31 18.68
CA VAL A 202 -9.56 -2.55 19.72
C VAL A 202 -11.05 -2.72 19.53
N ASP A 203 -11.75 -3.15 20.58
CA ASP A 203 -13.20 -3.31 20.51
C ASP A 203 -13.88 -1.96 20.33
N ARG A 204 -14.65 -1.81 19.25
CA ARG A 204 -15.36 -0.56 18.95
C ARG A 204 -16.34 -0.12 20.05
N THR A 205 -16.76 -1.03 20.92
CA THR A 205 -17.67 -0.79 22.06
C THR A 205 -16.95 -0.42 23.36
N THR A 206 -15.62 -0.31 23.34
CA THR A 206 -14.81 -0.02 24.53
C THR A 206 -15.25 1.27 25.22
N GLN A 207 -15.37 1.26 26.54
CA GLN A 207 -15.71 2.40 27.39
C GLN A 207 -14.76 2.48 28.59
N ASN A 208 -14.87 3.53 29.40
CA ASN A 208 -14.20 3.65 30.71
C ASN A 208 -12.66 3.62 30.64
N PHE A 209 -12.08 4.36 29.70
CA PHE A 209 -10.64 4.52 29.53
C PHE A 209 -10.21 6.00 29.66
N PRO A 210 -8.94 6.29 30.03
CA PRO A 210 -8.44 7.66 30.11
C PRO A 210 -8.09 8.23 28.72
N TYR A 211 -7.91 9.54 28.63
CA TYR A 211 -7.29 10.19 27.47
C TYR A 211 -5.84 10.61 27.79
N PRO A 212 -4.94 10.74 26.79
CA PRO A 212 -3.59 11.19 27.00
C PRO A 212 -3.53 12.57 27.67
N ALA A 213 -2.63 12.75 28.63
CA ALA A 213 -2.52 14.02 29.33
C ALA A 213 -2.15 15.16 28.36
N GLY A 214 -2.89 16.27 28.42
CA GLY A 214 -2.67 17.42 27.55
C GLY A 214 -3.33 17.32 26.17
N SER A 215 -4.01 16.22 25.86
CA SER A 215 -4.77 16.08 24.61
C SER A 215 -6.03 16.96 24.60
N VAL A 216 -6.61 17.17 23.42
CA VAL A 216 -7.88 17.90 23.27
C VAL A 216 -8.99 17.15 24.00
N MET A 217 -9.08 15.83 23.81
CA MET A 217 -10.06 14.97 24.48
C MET A 217 -9.88 14.97 26.00
N ALA A 218 -8.65 14.98 26.53
CA ALA A 218 -8.44 15.10 27.98
C ALA A 218 -8.92 16.44 28.54
N SER A 219 -8.87 17.51 27.74
CA SER A 219 -9.39 18.82 28.12
C SER A 219 -10.93 18.85 28.14
N GLN A 220 -11.58 18.17 27.19
CA GLN A 220 -13.04 18.06 27.13
C GLN A 220 -13.59 17.04 28.15
N PHE A 221 -12.84 15.97 28.41
CA PHE A 221 -13.22 14.88 29.30
C PHE A 221 -12.11 14.58 30.32
N PRO A 222 -11.91 15.45 31.35
CA PRO A 222 -10.81 15.31 32.31
C PRO A 222 -10.82 14.02 33.13
N SER A 223 -12.00 13.41 33.29
CA SER A 223 -12.16 12.12 33.99
C SER A 223 -11.94 10.92 33.07
N GLY A 224 -11.56 11.14 31.80
CA GLY A 224 -11.56 10.14 30.76
C GLY A 224 -12.95 9.87 30.18
N ASN A 225 -13.03 8.85 29.34
CA ASN A 225 -14.23 8.42 28.67
C ASN A 225 -15.14 7.60 29.61
N ARG A 226 -15.71 8.26 30.64
CA ARG A 226 -16.55 7.64 31.66
C ARG A 226 -18.01 8.02 31.44
N CYS A 227 -18.84 7.07 31.02
CA CYS A 227 -20.29 7.26 30.90
C CYS A 227 -21.06 5.98 31.23
N LEU A 228 -22.37 6.11 31.45
CA LEU A 228 -23.27 4.98 31.67
C LEU A 228 -23.72 4.30 30.36
N SER A 229 -23.78 5.06 29.27
CA SER A 229 -24.09 4.54 27.92
C SER A 229 -23.71 5.56 26.83
N GLY A 230 -23.44 5.08 25.62
CA GLY A 230 -23.28 5.93 24.43
C GLY A 230 -21.89 6.56 24.23
N CYS A 231 -20.90 6.26 25.07
CA CYS A 231 -19.53 6.75 24.93
C CYS A 231 -18.57 5.66 24.45
N ASN A 232 -18.99 4.79 23.53
CA ASN A 232 -18.05 3.80 23.01
C ASN A 232 -16.88 4.50 22.29
N ILE A 233 -15.71 3.88 22.27
CA ILE A 233 -14.51 4.45 21.65
C ILE A 233 -14.73 4.87 20.20
N ASN A 234 -15.56 4.16 19.43
CA ASN A 234 -15.86 4.51 18.04
C ASN A 234 -16.71 5.79 17.88
N PHE A 235 -17.43 6.23 18.92
CA PHE A 235 -18.17 7.50 18.89
C PHE A 235 -17.23 8.71 18.97
N THR A 236 -16.00 8.54 19.42
CA THR A 236 -15.02 9.64 19.46
C THR A 236 -14.72 10.19 18.05
N TYR A 237 -14.80 9.34 17.03
CA TYR A 237 -14.71 9.77 15.64
C TYR A 237 -15.84 10.75 15.27
N GLN A 238 -17.09 10.40 15.60
CA GLN A 238 -18.23 11.29 15.40
C GLN A 238 -18.09 12.58 16.21
N TYR A 239 -17.62 12.49 17.46
CA TYR A 239 -17.40 13.66 18.31
C TYR A 239 -16.42 14.66 17.67
N GLY A 240 -15.31 14.16 17.11
CA GLY A 240 -14.35 15.00 16.39
C GLY A 240 -14.94 15.66 15.14
N LEU A 241 -15.79 14.94 14.38
CA LEU A 241 -16.51 15.54 13.25
C LEU A 241 -17.48 16.67 13.67
N GLU A 242 -18.17 16.49 14.79
CA GLU A 242 -19.12 17.47 15.32
C GLU A 242 -18.45 18.70 15.95
N HIS A 243 -17.20 18.55 16.42
CA HIS A 243 -16.43 19.59 17.12
C HIS A 243 -15.10 19.85 16.39
N ALA A 244 -15.17 20.00 15.06
CA ALA A 244 -14.00 20.20 14.21
C ALA A 244 -13.14 21.43 14.59
N ASP A 245 -13.74 22.42 15.25
CA ASP A 245 -13.06 23.62 15.75
C ASP A 245 -12.01 23.32 16.84
N LEU A 246 -12.16 22.20 17.56
CA LEU A 246 -11.21 21.78 18.59
C LEU A 246 -9.89 21.24 18.00
N TRP A 247 -9.90 20.77 16.74
CA TRP A 247 -8.72 20.32 16.00
C TRP A 247 -8.46 21.22 14.78
N ALA A 248 -8.41 22.53 15.01
CA ALA A 248 -8.17 23.52 13.96
C ALA A 248 -6.88 23.21 13.16
N GLY A 249 -7.02 22.97 11.86
CA GLY A 249 -5.91 22.63 10.96
C GLY A 249 -5.71 21.13 10.74
N SER A 250 -6.45 20.27 11.44
CA SER A 250 -6.47 18.83 11.13
C SER A 250 -7.29 18.57 9.86
N PRO A 251 -6.78 17.76 8.89
CA PRO A 251 -7.54 17.36 7.72
C PRO A 251 -8.70 16.40 8.05
N ASP A 252 -8.63 15.69 9.17
CA ASP A 252 -9.71 14.83 9.69
C ASP A 252 -9.79 14.94 11.24
N PRO A 253 -10.62 15.87 11.76
CA PRO A 253 -10.87 16.01 13.19
C PRO A 253 -11.46 14.76 13.84
N GLY A 254 -12.25 13.97 13.11
CA GLY A 254 -12.80 12.72 13.62
C GLY A 254 -11.71 11.70 13.90
N LEU A 255 -10.78 11.56 12.96
CA LEU A 255 -9.63 10.67 13.13
C LEU A 255 -8.67 11.16 14.21
N SER A 256 -8.53 12.47 14.38
CA SER A 256 -7.74 13.07 15.46
C SER A 256 -8.30 12.70 16.84
N ALA A 257 -9.61 12.88 17.04
CA ALA A 257 -10.29 12.51 18.28
C ALA A 257 -10.22 11.00 18.58
N LEU A 258 -10.38 10.17 17.55
CA LEU A 258 -10.25 8.71 17.68
C LEU A 258 -8.83 8.28 18.01
N THR A 259 -7.83 8.93 17.41
CA THR A 259 -6.41 8.66 17.69
C THR A 259 -6.13 8.88 19.17
N GLU A 260 -6.47 10.05 19.71
CA GLU A 260 -6.31 10.33 21.14
C GLU A 260 -7.04 9.31 22.03
N ALA A 261 -8.21 8.82 21.60
CA ALA A 261 -8.95 7.79 22.33
C ALA A 261 -8.22 6.44 22.36
N VAL A 262 -7.66 6.01 21.22
CA VAL A 262 -6.90 4.77 21.11
C VAL A 262 -5.59 4.87 21.87
N GLU A 263 -4.89 6.00 21.80
CA GLU A 263 -3.66 6.24 22.57
C GLU A 263 -3.93 6.20 24.07
N GLY A 264 -5.03 6.83 24.52
CA GLY A 264 -5.43 6.80 25.93
C GLY A 264 -5.82 5.40 26.43
N TYR A 265 -6.48 4.61 25.58
CA TYR A 265 -6.88 3.23 25.93
C TYR A 265 -5.70 2.25 25.94
N THR A 266 -4.82 2.35 24.94
CA THR A 266 -3.73 1.38 24.73
C THR A 266 -2.41 1.80 25.39
N GLY A 267 -2.23 3.08 25.67
CA GLY A 267 -0.96 3.66 26.10
C GLY A 267 0.08 3.79 24.98
N LEU A 268 -0.25 3.41 23.74
CA LEU A 268 0.65 3.51 22.59
C LEU A 268 0.49 4.88 21.94
N THR A 269 1.59 5.52 21.53
CA THR A 269 1.55 6.74 20.71
C THR A 269 1.52 6.37 19.22
N MET A 270 0.59 6.94 18.45
CA MET A 270 0.42 6.64 17.03
C MET A 270 1.41 7.42 16.16
N SER A 271 2.12 6.70 15.30
CA SER A 271 3.06 7.27 14.32
C SER A 271 2.36 7.74 13.03
N GLY A 272 1.12 7.30 12.82
CA GLY A 272 0.28 7.67 11.68
C GLY A 272 -0.95 6.78 11.58
N HIS A 273 -1.77 7.01 10.57
CA HIS A 273 -3.06 6.33 10.40
C HIS A 273 -3.36 5.96 8.95
N VAL A 274 -4.20 4.94 8.78
CA VAL A 274 -4.81 4.55 7.51
C VAL A 274 -6.31 4.40 7.74
N TYR A 275 -7.11 5.14 6.98
CA TYR A 275 -8.57 5.07 7.01
C TYR A 275 -9.08 4.43 5.73
N VAL A 276 -9.98 3.46 5.88
CA VAL A 276 -10.53 2.65 4.80
C VAL A 276 -12.05 2.52 4.95
N GLU A 277 -12.79 2.96 3.95
CA GLU A 277 -14.22 2.71 3.81
C GLU A 277 -14.48 1.39 3.08
N LEU A 278 -15.69 0.88 3.22
CA LEU A 278 -16.09 -0.43 2.69
C LEU A 278 -15.81 -0.61 1.21
N ASP A 279 -16.18 0.38 0.39
CA ASP A 279 -15.98 0.32 -1.06
C ASP A 279 -14.49 0.38 -1.42
N ALA A 280 -13.71 1.15 -0.66
CA ALA A 280 -12.26 1.20 -0.81
C ALA A 280 -11.61 -0.13 -0.41
N PHE A 281 -12.11 -0.78 0.64
CA PHE A 281 -11.67 -2.11 1.06
C PHE A 281 -11.89 -3.15 -0.04
N ILE A 282 -13.09 -3.20 -0.65
CA ILE A 282 -13.38 -4.13 -1.76
C ILE A 282 -12.37 -3.94 -2.89
N ARG A 283 -12.21 -2.69 -3.36
CA ARG A 283 -11.28 -2.34 -4.44
C ARG A 283 -9.83 -2.69 -4.09
N LEU A 284 -9.42 -2.47 -2.84
CA LEU A 284 -8.08 -2.79 -2.36
C LEU A 284 -7.83 -4.29 -2.43
N ILE A 285 -8.73 -5.12 -1.90
CA ILE A 285 -8.60 -6.59 -1.94
C ILE A 285 -8.57 -7.09 -3.39
N ASP A 286 -9.47 -6.60 -4.25
CA ASP A 286 -9.51 -7.01 -5.66
C ASP A 286 -8.23 -6.64 -6.40
N ALA A 287 -7.70 -5.43 -6.17
CA ALA A 287 -6.45 -4.97 -6.77
C ALA A 287 -5.22 -5.75 -6.29
N LEU A 288 -5.27 -6.29 -5.07
CA LEU A 288 -4.26 -7.18 -4.50
C LEU A 288 -4.39 -8.62 -5.01
N GLY A 289 -5.43 -8.93 -5.79
CA GLY A 289 -5.68 -10.26 -6.34
C GLY A 289 -6.38 -11.21 -5.38
N GLY A 290 -7.14 -10.68 -4.42
CA GLY A 290 -7.89 -11.46 -3.42
C GLY A 290 -7.07 -11.88 -2.20
N VAL A 291 -7.75 -12.38 -1.17
CA VAL A 291 -7.17 -12.82 0.11
C VAL A 291 -7.50 -14.27 0.39
N THR A 292 -6.51 -15.04 0.86
CA THR A 292 -6.72 -16.46 1.21
C THR A 292 -6.78 -16.67 2.71
N VAL A 293 -7.88 -17.23 3.22
CA VAL A 293 -8.11 -17.52 4.64
C VAL A 293 -8.64 -18.94 4.80
N ASP A 294 -8.15 -19.66 5.81
CA ASP A 294 -8.72 -20.95 6.21
C ASP A 294 -9.83 -20.72 7.25
N VAL A 295 -11.08 -20.83 6.79
CA VAL A 295 -12.32 -20.55 7.54
C VAL A 295 -12.70 -21.77 8.38
N LYS A 296 -12.88 -21.61 9.70
CA LYS A 296 -13.18 -22.75 10.59
C LYS A 296 -14.67 -23.02 10.78
N ALA A 297 -15.51 -22.02 10.57
CA ALA A 297 -16.95 -22.12 10.71
C ALA A 297 -17.65 -21.36 9.59
N GLU A 298 -18.82 -21.85 9.18
CA GLU A 298 -19.62 -21.22 8.14
C GLU A 298 -19.93 -19.76 8.51
N VAL A 299 -19.77 -18.84 7.55
CA VAL A 299 -20.11 -17.42 7.75
C VAL A 299 -21.31 -17.06 6.87
N PRO A 300 -22.50 -16.85 7.45
CA PRO A 300 -23.69 -16.48 6.69
C PRO A 300 -23.55 -15.09 6.05
N ARG A 301 -23.94 -14.97 4.78
CA ARG A 301 -24.04 -13.68 4.07
C ARG A 301 -25.43 -13.06 4.23
N ILE A 302 -25.76 -12.75 5.48
CA ILE A 302 -27.07 -12.25 5.88
C ILE A 302 -26.90 -10.86 6.51
N GLY A 303 -27.55 -9.86 5.92
CA GLY A 303 -27.66 -8.51 6.45
C GLY A 303 -28.59 -8.47 7.66
N VAL A 304 -28.27 -7.59 8.62
CA VAL A 304 -29.20 -7.26 9.71
C VAL A 304 -30.37 -6.47 9.12
N PRO A 305 -31.64 -6.79 9.46
CA PRO A 305 -32.78 -6.06 8.93
C PRO A 305 -32.72 -4.56 9.27
N ASP A 306 -33.19 -3.71 8.37
CA ASP A 306 -33.41 -2.29 8.67
C ASP A 306 -34.44 -2.12 9.78
N ILE A 307 -34.34 -1.01 10.54
CA ILE A 307 -35.29 -0.69 11.61
C ILE A 307 -36.71 -0.64 11.03
N GLY A 308 -37.57 -1.58 11.44
CA GLY A 308 -38.96 -1.72 10.97
C GLY A 308 -39.20 -2.81 9.93
N SER A 309 -38.18 -3.59 9.57
CA SER A 309 -38.30 -4.80 8.75
C SER A 309 -37.93 -6.04 9.56
N ASP A 310 -38.77 -7.09 9.52
CA ASP A 310 -38.45 -8.41 10.08
C ASP A 310 -37.76 -9.32 9.04
N GLN A 311 -37.53 -8.83 7.82
CA GLN A 311 -36.93 -9.63 6.74
C GLN A 311 -35.41 -9.59 6.79
N LEU A 312 -34.81 -10.75 6.99
CA LEU A 312 -33.38 -10.97 6.81
C LEU A 312 -33.03 -10.76 5.33
N SER A 313 -32.06 -9.88 5.07
CA SER A 313 -31.53 -9.69 3.72
C SER A 313 -30.45 -10.72 3.45
N VAL A 314 -30.82 -11.84 2.82
CA VAL A 314 -29.85 -12.84 2.35
C VAL A 314 -29.22 -12.32 1.06
N VAL A 315 -27.92 -12.06 1.09
CA VAL A 315 -27.19 -11.41 -0.02
C VAL A 315 -26.49 -12.44 -0.92
N GLY A 316 -26.26 -13.66 -0.44
CA GLY A 316 -25.69 -14.73 -1.25
C GLY A 316 -25.50 -16.05 -0.48
N PRO A 317 -24.83 -17.05 -1.08
CA PRO A 317 -24.47 -18.29 -0.39
C PRO A 317 -23.53 -18.00 0.79
N PRO A 318 -23.56 -18.82 1.86
CA PRO A 318 -22.62 -18.66 2.97
C PRO A 318 -21.18 -18.90 2.53
N ILE A 319 -20.22 -18.38 3.31
CA ILE A 319 -18.80 -18.70 3.15
C ILE A 319 -18.55 -20.01 3.89
N GLU A 320 -18.23 -21.05 3.12
CA GLU A 320 -18.05 -22.41 3.63
C GLU A 320 -16.74 -22.57 4.43
N PRO A 321 -16.70 -23.48 5.42
CA PRO A 321 -15.46 -23.88 6.08
C PRO A 321 -14.39 -24.42 5.11
N GLY A 322 -13.12 -24.22 5.45
CA GLY A 322 -11.94 -24.63 4.70
C GLY A 322 -11.15 -23.46 4.12
N VAL A 323 -10.14 -23.77 3.31
CA VAL A 323 -9.33 -22.76 2.62
C VAL A 323 -10.16 -22.07 1.55
N GLN A 324 -10.44 -20.79 1.76
CA GLN A 324 -11.20 -19.93 0.85
C GLN A 324 -10.29 -18.87 0.27
N HIS A 325 -10.35 -18.69 -1.05
CA HIS A 325 -9.78 -17.53 -1.72
C HIS A 325 -10.92 -16.53 -2.00
N MET A 326 -10.85 -15.37 -1.37
CA MET A 326 -11.93 -14.39 -1.32
C MET A 326 -11.57 -13.16 -2.15
N ASP A 327 -12.48 -12.76 -3.03
CA ASP A 327 -12.49 -11.42 -3.63
C ASP A 327 -12.91 -10.37 -2.59
N GLY A 328 -12.90 -9.09 -2.98
CA GLY A 328 -13.18 -7.99 -2.08
C GLY A 328 -14.58 -8.04 -1.47
N GLU A 329 -15.59 -8.44 -2.24
CA GLU A 329 -16.97 -8.57 -1.73
C GLU A 329 -17.07 -9.70 -0.71
N THR A 330 -16.51 -10.87 -1.01
CA THR A 330 -16.54 -12.05 -0.12
C THR A 330 -15.73 -11.78 1.15
N ALA A 331 -14.55 -11.16 1.02
CA ALA A 331 -13.73 -10.75 2.17
C ALA A 331 -14.45 -9.73 3.06
N LEU A 332 -15.19 -8.78 2.46
CA LEU A 332 -15.98 -7.81 3.22
C LEU A 332 -17.09 -8.52 4.01
N TRP A 333 -17.79 -9.47 3.39
CA TRP A 333 -18.81 -10.27 4.09
C TRP A 333 -18.22 -11.11 5.21
N PHE A 334 -17.05 -11.71 5.00
CA PHE A 334 -16.32 -12.43 6.04
C PHE A 334 -16.00 -11.51 7.23
N ALA A 335 -15.50 -10.30 6.96
CA ALA A 335 -15.16 -9.31 7.98
C ALA A 335 -16.38 -8.72 8.71
N ARG A 336 -17.55 -8.65 8.07
CA ARG A 336 -18.70 -7.87 8.56
C ARG A 336 -19.87 -8.67 9.06
N SER A 337 -20.02 -9.94 8.66
CA SER A 337 -21.19 -10.73 9.05
C SER A 337 -21.40 -10.70 10.57
N ARG A 338 -22.63 -10.46 10.99
CA ARG A 338 -23.06 -10.36 12.40
C ARG A 338 -24.13 -11.39 12.75
N TYR A 339 -24.66 -12.10 11.76
CA TYR A 339 -25.68 -13.10 11.99
C TYR A 339 -25.05 -14.28 12.76
N ALA A 340 -25.59 -14.60 13.93
CA ALA A 340 -25.09 -15.65 14.83
C ALA A 340 -23.59 -15.52 15.18
N SER A 341 -23.06 -14.30 15.33
CA SER A 341 -21.68 -14.08 15.78
C SER A 341 -21.54 -12.87 16.69
N SER A 342 -20.61 -12.96 17.65
CA SER A 342 -20.29 -11.90 18.60
C SER A 342 -19.40 -10.80 17.98
N ASN A 343 -19.27 -9.66 18.66
CA ASN A 343 -18.32 -8.62 18.26
C ASN A 343 -16.86 -9.12 18.27
N SER A 344 -16.51 -9.96 19.26
CA SER A 344 -15.22 -10.63 19.34
C SER A 344 -14.95 -11.52 18.14
N ASP A 345 -15.96 -12.30 17.70
CA ASP A 345 -15.86 -13.15 16.51
C ASP A 345 -15.60 -12.32 15.24
N ARG A 346 -16.25 -11.13 15.15
CA ARG A 346 -16.02 -10.19 14.05
C ARG A 346 -14.59 -9.66 14.04
N MET A 347 -14.08 -9.22 15.19
CA MET A 347 -12.70 -8.74 15.33
C MET A 347 -11.69 -9.84 14.94
N GLN A 348 -11.92 -11.09 15.38
CA GLN A 348 -11.09 -12.22 14.98
C GLN A 348 -11.04 -12.41 13.46
N ARG A 349 -12.18 -12.32 12.75
CA ARG A 349 -12.23 -12.43 11.29
C ARG A 349 -11.54 -11.26 10.57
N GLN A 350 -11.73 -10.04 11.05
CA GLN A 350 -11.03 -8.85 10.55
C GLN A 350 -9.51 -9.02 10.68
N SER A 351 -9.06 -9.48 11.84
CA SER A 351 -7.66 -9.77 12.11
C SER A 351 -7.12 -10.87 11.19
N CYS A 352 -7.87 -11.94 10.92
CA CYS A 352 -7.45 -12.98 9.96
C CYS A 352 -7.22 -12.43 8.55
N ILE A 353 -8.06 -11.51 8.07
CA ILE A 353 -7.83 -10.85 6.77
C ILE A 353 -6.53 -10.05 6.81
N GLN A 354 -6.32 -9.23 7.85
CA GLN A 354 -5.11 -8.42 7.96
C GLN A 354 -3.84 -9.29 7.98
N GLN A 355 -3.86 -10.39 8.73
CA GLN A 355 -2.75 -11.34 8.77
C GLN A 355 -2.52 -12.05 7.45
N ALA A 356 -3.59 -12.47 6.78
CA ALA A 356 -3.49 -13.09 5.46
C ALA A 356 -2.86 -12.13 4.45
N LEU A 357 -3.26 -10.86 4.47
CA LEU A 357 -2.66 -9.82 3.62
C LEU A 357 -1.18 -9.61 3.94
N LEU A 358 -0.81 -9.47 5.23
CA LEU A 358 0.58 -9.29 5.64
C LEU A 358 1.49 -10.47 5.27
N LYS A 359 0.95 -11.70 5.29
CA LYS A 359 1.70 -12.92 4.95
C LYS A 359 1.76 -13.19 3.44
N GLN A 360 0.65 -12.97 2.72
CA GLN A 360 0.50 -13.33 1.31
C GLN A 360 1.16 -12.31 0.37
N LEU A 361 1.16 -11.02 0.72
CA LEU A 361 1.44 -9.96 -0.24
C LEU A 361 2.85 -9.43 -0.13
N ASP A 362 3.54 -9.39 -1.28
CA ASP A 362 4.82 -8.69 -1.43
C ASP A 362 4.68 -7.22 -1.00
N PRO A 363 5.47 -6.72 -0.04
CA PRO A 363 5.33 -5.36 0.48
C PRO A 363 5.49 -4.29 -0.60
N GLY A 364 6.37 -4.52 -1.58
CA GLY A 364 6.53 -3.62 -2.73
C GLY A 364 5.28 -3.56 -3.59
N THR A 365 4.67 -4.72 -3.84
CA THR A 365 3.40 -4.85 -4.57
C THR A 365 2.25 -4.20 -3.79
N ALA A 366 2.11 -4.50 -2.49
CA ALA A 366 1.08 -3.93 -1.64
C ALA A 366 1.18 -2.40 -1.58
N LEU A 367 2.40 -1.87 -1.43
CA LEU A 367 2.66 -0.44 -1.47
C LEU A 367 2.28 0.15 -2.83
N SER A 368 2.67 -0.47 -3.94
CA SER A 368 2.35 0.04 -5.27
C SER A 368 0.84 0.09 -5.53
N VAL A 369 0.10 -0.93 -5.09
CA VAL A 369 -1.37 -0.97 -5.19
C VAL A 369 -1.98 0.10 -4.31
N PHE A 370 -1.53 0.23 -3.05
CA PHE A 370 -2.02 1.26 -2.15
C PHE A 370 -1.81 2.67 -2.72
N LEU A 371 -0.60 2.99 -3.20
CA LEU A 371 -0.29 4.30 -3.81
C LEU A 371 -1.15 4.57 -5.05
N SER A 372 -1.49 3.53 -5.83
CA SER A 372 -2.35 3.68 -7.01
C SER A 372 -3.81 3.98 -6.66
N LEU A 373 -4.29 3.44 -5.53
CA LEU A 373 -5.67 3.59 -5.07
C LEU A 373 -5.87 4.83 -4.20
N ALA A 374 -4.92 5.16 -3.33
CA ALA A 374 -5.13 6.11 -2.24
C ALA A 374 -5.56 7.52 -2.69
N GLY A 375 -5.32 7.92 -3.95
CA GLY A 375 -5.83 9.20 -4.48
C GLY A 375 -6.71 9.10 -5.72
N THR A 376 -7.12 7.89 -6.08
CA THR A 376 -8.17 7.65 -7.08
C THR A 376 -9.43 7.09 -6.46
N THR A 377 -9.34 6.65 -5.20
CA THR A 377 -10.39 5.94 -4.48
C THR A 377 -10.92 6.81 -3.36
N GLU A 378 -12.16 7.27 -3.49
CA GLU A 378 -12.89 7.84 -2.36
C GLU A 378 -12.97 6.82 -1.21
N GLY A 379 -12.82 7.31 0.01
CA GLY A 379 -12.86 6.48 1.22
C GLY A 379 -11.54 5.75 1.54
N LEU A 380 -10.42 6.11 0.90
CA LEU A 380 -9.08 5.65 1.31
C LEU A 380 -8.20 6.87 1.61
N SER A 381 -7.68 6.99 2.82
CA SER A 381 -6.79 8.10 3.20
C SER A 381 -5.76 7.69 4.24
N THR A 382 -4.67 8.46 4.33
CA THR A 382 -3.60 8.28 5.32
C THR A 382 -2.80 9.57 5.44
N ASP A 383 -2.25 9.84 6.62
CA ASP A 383 -1.28 10.92 6.84
C ASP A 383 0.17 10.49 6.62
N LEU A 384 0.43 9.21 6.35
CA LEU A 384 1.77 8.67 6.17
C LEU A 384 2.38 9.12 4.84
N SER A 385 3.49 9.86 4.88
CA SER A 385 4.19 10.26 3.66
C SER A 385 4.61 9.04 2.78
N PRO A 386 4.84 9.22 1.46
CA PRO A 386 5.35 8.14 0.61
C PRO A 386 6.67 7.54 1.11
N GLU A 387 7.50 8.36 1.76
CA GLU A 387 8.76 7.93 2.37
C GLU A 387 8.53 7.06 3.62
N ALA A 388 7.57 7.43 4.46
CA ALA A 388 7.11 6.63 5.59
C ALA A 388 6.59 5.26 5.12
N LEU A 389 5.74 5.24 4.10
CA LEU A 389 5.20 4.01 3.52
C LEU A 389 6.31 3.14 2.89
N GLY A 390 7.29 3.76 2.22
CA GLY A 390 8.47 3.06 1.71
C GLY A 390 9.31 2.41 2.82
N THR A 391 9.46 3.11 3.95
CA THR A 391 10.14 2.59 5.15
C THR A 391 9.39 1.39 5.75
N LEU A 392 8.07 1.51 5.91
CA LEU A 392 7.23 0.40 6.40
C LEU A 392 7.28 -0.81 5.46
N ALA A 393 7.27 -0.59 4.14
CA ALA A 393 7.38 -1.67 3.16
C ALA A 393 8.74 -2.37 3.22
N ALA A 394 9.84 -1.64 3.45
CA ALA A 394 11.16 -2.22 3.65
C ALA A 394 11.25 -3.06 4.93
N LEU A 395 10.64 -2.59 6.03
CA LEU A 395 10.56 -3.34 7.29
C LEU A 395 9.69 -4.59 7.14
N ALA A 396 8.57 -4.48 6.42
CA ALA A 396 7.67 -5.60 6.17
C ALA A 396 8.33 -6.75 5.39
N ASP A 397 9.33 -6.46 4.54
CA ASP A 397 10.09 -7.51 3.85
C ASP A 397 10.92 -8.34 4.84
N GLY A 398 11.58 -7.68 5.81
CA GLY A 398 12.28 -8.35 6.91
C GLY A 398 11.34 -9.10 7.87
N ALA A 399 10.14 -8.54 8.10
CA ALA A 399 9.12 -9.07 8.99
C ALA A 399 8.55 -10.43 8.57
N ARG A 400 8.60 -10.77 7.28
CA ARG A 400 8.02 -12.02 6.74
C ARG A 400 8.54 -13.29 7.38
N SER A 401 9.77 -13.25 7.90
CA SER A 401 10.43 -14.36 8.57
C SER A 401 10.18 -14.40 10.08
N GLN A 402 9.53 -13.36 10.63
CA GLN A 402 9.25 -13.21 12.05
C GLN A 402 7.85 -13.72 12.39
N PRO A 403 7.62 -14.17 13.64
CA PRO A 403 6.27 -14.41 14.11
C PRO A 403 5.47 -13.11 14.08
N LEU A 404 4.20 -13.22 13.69
CA LEU A 404 3.25 -12.13 13.80
C LEU A 404 2.41 -12.34 15.05
N ASP A 405 2.46 -11.36 15.94
CA ASP A 405 1.72 -11.38 17.20
C ASP A 405 0.33 -10.78 17.01
N ARG A 406 -0.67 -11.35 17.68
CA ARG A 406 -2.05 -10.83 17.68
C ARG A 406 -2.54 -10.66 19.10
N VAL A 407 -3.10 -9.49 19.39
CA VAL A 407 -3.84 -9.21 20.61
C VAL A 407 -5.20 -8.61 20.25
N GLU A 408 -6.28 -9.23 20.71
CA GLU A 408 -7.62 -8.68 20.57
C GLU A 408 -8.05 -8.16 21.94
N LEU A 409 -8.15 -6.83 22.10
CA LEU A 409 -8.56 -6.18 23.35
C LEU A 409 -10.09 -6.23 23.51
N THR A 410 -10.62 -7.45 23.57
CA THR A 410 -12.04 -7.79 23.71
C THR A 410 -12.20 -9.09 24.49
N LYS A 411 -13.44 -9.57 24.67
CA LYS A 411 -13.73 -10.83 25.37
C LYS A 411 -13.05 -12.01 24.65
N PRO A 412 -12.49 -12.98 25.39
CA PRO A 412 -12.51 -13.09 26.85
C PRO A 412 -11.37 -12.33 27.57
N LEU A 413 -10.40 -11.78 26.84
CA LEU A 413 -9.21 -11.15 27.42
C LEU A 413 -9.55 -9.88 28.22
N VAL A 414 -10.35 -8.99 27.64
CA VAL A 414 -10.74 -7.71 28.24
C VAL A 414 -12.25 -7.54 28.14
N GLN A 415 -12.90 -7.01 29.17
CA GLN A 415 -14.32 -6.61 29.08
C GLN A 415 -14.44 -5.22 28.46
N PRO A 416 -15.00 -5.06 27.24
CA PRO A 416 -14.97 -3.75 26.55
C PRO A 416 -15.67 -2.63 27.32
N LEU A 417 -16.78 -2.93 27.99
CA LEU A 417 -17.54 -1.92 28.73
C LEU A 417 -16.86 -1.49 30.03
N GLN A 418 -15.97 -2.31 30.59
CA GLN A 418 -15.26 -2.01 31.83
C GLN A 418 -13.89 -2.69 31.79
N PRO A 419 -12.96 -2.17 30.98
CA PRO A 419 -11.68 -2.80 30.77
C PRO A 419 -10.82 -2.70 32.04
N ASP A 420 -10.12 -3.78 32.36
CA ASP A 420 -9.01 -3.73 33.31
C ASP A 420 -7.77 -3.25 32.55
N LEU A 421 -7.34 -2.02 32.83
CA LEU A 421 -6.25 -1.37 32.11
C LEU A 421 -4.89 -2.01 32.41
N ASP A 422 -4.72 -2.67 33.56
CA ASP A 422 -3.50 -3.40 33.87
C ASP A 422 -3.40 -4.68 33.02
N VAL A 423 -4.54 -5.34 32.78
CA VAL A 423 -4.63 -6.46 31.83
C VAL A 423 -4.34 -6.00 30.40
N VAL A 424 -4.89 -4.85 29.98
CA VAL A 424 -4.57 -4.26 28.66
C VAL A 424 -3.07 -4.00 28.53
N ALA A 425 -2.47 -3.30 29.50
CA ALA A 425 -1.04 -2.94 29.46
C ALA A 425 -0.13 -4.17 29.47
N SER A 426 -0.44 -5.18 30.28
CA SER A 426 0.34 -6.43 30.33
C SER A 426 0.24 -7.25 29.04
N ALA A 427 -0.95 -7.34 28.44
CA ALA A 427 -1.15 -8.03 27.16
C ALA A 427 -0.38 -7.33 26.02
N LEU A 428 -0.42 -5.99 25.98
CA LEU A 428 0.34 -5.22 24.99
C LEU A 428 1.85 -5.37 25.19
N ARG A 429 2.34 -5.24 26.42
CA ARG A 429 3.78 -5.43 26.70
C ARG A 429 4.28 -6.80 26.25
N SER A 430 3.52 -7.85 26.57
CA SER A 430 3.85 -9.24 26.21
C SER A 430 3.93 -9.43 24.69
N ALA A 431 3.03 -8.80 23.94
CA ALA A 431 2.99 -8.91 22.48
C ALA A 431 4.03 -8.02 21.77
N LEU A 432 4.35 -6.86 22.34
CA LEU A 432 5.27 -5.89 21.71
C LEU A 432 6.74 -6.18 22.05
N HIS A 433 7.01 -6.70 23.25
CA HIS A 433 8.35 -6.95 23.80
C HIS A 433 8.53 -8.38 24.35
N PRO A 434 8.29 -9.45 23.56
CA PRO A 434 8.54 -10.82 23.99
C PRO A 434 10.03 -11.03 24.34
N GLY A 435 10.29 -11.24 25.64
CA GLY A 435 11.62 -11.59 26.17
C GLY A 435 12.26 -10.58 27.12
N GLU A 436 11.65 -9.43 27.38
CA GLU A 436 12.12 -8.51 28.44
C GLU A 436 11.66 -8.93 29.85
N ASP A 437 10.68 -9.85 29.94
CA ASP A 437 10.22 -10.43 31.20
C ASP A 437 11.13 -11.59 31.63
N GLY A 438 12.28 -11.24 32.20
CA GLY A 438 12.97 -12.10 33.15
C GLY A 438 12.17 -12.17 34.46
N GLU A 439 11.79 -13.40 34.86
CA GLU A 439 11.35 -13.76 36.23
C GLU A 439 10.06 -13.11 36.76
N GLU A 440 8.88 -13.58 36.34
CA GLU A 440 7.76 -13.97 37.24
C GLU A 440 6.61 -14.60 36.45
N SER A 441 6.85 -15.78 35.87
CA SER A 441 5.77 -16.62 35.38
C SER A 441 5.12 -17.37 36.55
N THR A 442 4.20 -16.73 37.28
CA THR A 442 3.20 -17.49 38.04
C THR A 442 2.16 -18.02 37.06
N SER A 443 2.25 -19.31 36.74
CA SER A 443 1.21 -20.03 36.01
C SER A 443 -0.18 -19.83 36.66
N PRO A 444 -1.25 -19.54 35.89
CA PRO A 444 -2.60 -19.60 36.44
C PRO A 444 -2.92 -21.05 36.81
N THR A 445 -3.21 -21.26 38.09
CA THR A 445 -3.73 -22.52 38.62
C THR A 445 -5.08 -22.84 37.97
N ALA A 446 -5.23 -24.09 37.51
CA ALA A 446 -6.46 -24.61 36.93
C ALA A 446 -7.68 -24.42 37.86
N PRO A 447 -8.90 -24.15 37.35
CA PRO A 447 -10.11 -24.11 38.17
C PRO A 447 -10.48 -25.51 38.70
N PRO A 448 -11.07 -25.64 39.91
CA PRO A 448 -11.54 -26.92 40.41
C PRO A 448 -12.78 -27.38 39.64
N ALA A 449 -12.87 -28.69 39.38
CA ALA A 449 -13.96 -29.33 38.65
C ALA A 449 -15.34 -29.13 39.35
N PRO A 450 -16.44 -28.91 38.59
CA PRO A 450 -17.78 -28.94 39.18
C PRO A 450 -18.28 -30.37 39.36
N LEU A 451 -18.90 -30.60 40.52
CA LEU A 451 -19.60 -31.82 40.91
C LEU A 451 -20.81 -32.09 40.00
N SER A 452 -20.94 -33.35 39.61
CA SER A 452 -22.06 -33.87 38.81
C SER A 452 -23.38 -33.80 39.58
N GLY A 453 -24.40 -33.20 38.96
CA GLY A 453 -25.77 -33.21 39.45
C GLY A 453 -26.72 -32.81 38.32
N GLY A 454 -27.19 -33.79 37.56
CA GLY A 454 -28.11 -33.58 36.44
C GLY A 454 -29.55 -33.34 36.91
N LEU A 455 -30.28 -32.53 36.15
CA LEU A 455 -31.74 -32.61 35.96
C LEU A 455 -32.07 -31.94 34.61
N SER A 456 -32.51 -32.75 33.65
CA SER A 456 -32.96 -32.34 32.32
C SER A 456 -34.41 -31.85 32.34
N ALA A 457 -34.72 -30.75 31.64
CA ALA A 457 -35.94 -30.50 30.82
C ALA A 457 -35.89 -29.07 30.22
N PRO A 458 -36.76 -28.69 29.26
CA PRO A 458 -36.52 -28.76 27.82
C PRO A 458 -36.34 -27.36 27.16
N VAL A 459 -35.78 -27.41 25.95
CA VAL A 459 -35.55 -26.28 25.04
C VAL A 459 -36.86 -25.63 24.58
N SER A 460 -36.91 -24.30 24.61
CA SER A 460 -37.74 -23.46 23.73
C SER A 460 -36.88 -22.30 23.20
N PRO A 461 -36.94 -21.99 21.89
CA PRO A 461 -36.11 -20.95 21.29
C PRO A 461 -36.82 -19.59 21.37
N GLY A 462 -36.13 -18.56 21.85
CA GLY A 462 -36.62 -17.18 21.75
C GLY A 462 -35.88 -16.18 22.63
N ALA A 463 -35.21 -15.24 21.95
CA ALA A 463 -34.76 -13.92 22.39
C ALA A 463 -33.44 -13.81 23.20
N GLY A 464 -32.39 -13.39 22.48
CA GLY A 464 -31.49 -12.30 22.87
C GLY A 464 -30.62 -12.53 24.11
N GLY A 465 -29.56 -13.32 23.98
CA GLY A 465 -28.40 -13.25 24.84
C GLY A 465 -27.16 -13.07 23.97
N ASP A 466 -26.21 -12.22 24.39
CA ASP A 466 -24.89 -12.14 23.77
C ASP A 466 -24.29 -13.55 23.70
N ASP A 467 -24.21 -14.12 22.49
CA ASP A 467 -23.62 -15.44 22.27
C ASP A 467 -22.18 -15.42 22.77
N ALA A 468 -21.84 -16.43 23.59
CA ALA A 468 -20.51 -16.58 24.16
C ALA A 468 -19.45 -16.64 23.03
N PRO A 469 -18.29 -15.98 23.19
CA PRO A 469 -17.25 -15.99 22.18
C PRO A 469 -16.77 -17.42 21.90
N SER A 470 -16.46 -17.70 20.64
CA SER A 470 -15.91 -18.98 20.22
C SER A 470 -14.55 -19.19 20.89
N ALA A 471 -14.40 -20.27 21.67
CA ALA A 471 -13.13 -20.58 22.37
C ALA A 471 -12.01 -21.04 21.41
N GLU A 472 -12.36 -21.46 20.20
CA GLU A 472 -11.43 -21.83 19.14
C GLU A 472 -11.29 -20.72 18.09
N PRO A 473 -10.10 -20.56 17.47
CA PRO A 473 -9.87 -19.53 16.47
C PRO A 473 -10.78 -19.76 15.26
N LEU A 474 -11.56 -18.75 14.88
CA LEU A 474 -12.52 -18.83 13.77
C LEU A 474 -11.89 -18.93 12.38
N CYS A 475 -10.58 -18.65 12.29
CA CYS A 475 -9.82 -18.69 11.06
C CYS A 475 -8.32 -18.81 11.34
N SER A 476 -7.60 -19.29 10.33
CA SER A 476 -6.14 -19.28 10.29
C SER A 476 -5.64 -18.82 8.94
N VAL A 477 -4.39 -18.36 8.88
CA VAL A 477 -3.73 -18.03 7.60
C VAL A 477 -2.99 -19.27 7.10
N PRO A 478 -3.30 -19.79 5.88
CA PRO A 478 -2.68 -20.99 5.33
C PRO A 478 -1.17 -20.90 5.13
#